data_AF-A0AAV2RRT2-F1
#
_entry.id   AF-A0AAV2RRT2-F1
#
_cell.length_a   1.000
_cell.length_b   1.000
_cell.length_c   1.000
_cell.angle_alpha   90.00
_cell.angle_beta   90.00
_cell.angle_gamma   90.00
#
_symmetry.space_group_name_H-M   'P 1'
#
loop_
_entity.id
_entity.type
_entity.pdbx_description
1 polymer ?
#
loop_
_entity_poly.entity_id
_entity_poly.type
_entity_poly.pdbx_seq_one_letter_code
_entity_poly.pdbx_strand_id
1 'polypeptide(L)'
;QIQQQQHLQQQQALPQQQLQQQQQQQQQQQQQQQQKMIQTPDFGPDSGGRIKGLTIVKPIVFGNIARYFGKKREEDGHTHEWTIYVKPYNNEDVSTYIKKIHFKLHESYPNQNRVLTKPPYEVTETGWGEFEIVIKIFFHDPNERPVTIYHILKLFQSGPGGTPSVAPNDYKKPLVSEFYEELIFQDPSAMMRQLLTNTRQLTLGEYSHDTDFEEKKEKTLKVLISSKEKISTEILDLREKIKLAKDTIAKFKDEISKVQVEPSSVDISALV
;
A
#
# COMPACT_ATOMS: atom_id res chain seq x y z
N GLN A 1 37.36 -28.37 59.99
CA GLN A 1 36.69 -28.68 58.71
C GLN A 1 35.41 -27.86 58.48
N ILE A 2 34.46 -27.80 59.43
CA ILE A 2 33.19 -27.05 59.27
C ILE A 2 33.39 -25.54 59.04
N GLN A 3 34.30 -24.88 59.78
CA GLN A 3 34.58 -23.45 59.59
C GLN A 3 35.19 -23.12 58.22
N GLN A 4 36.00 -24.03 57.67
CA GLN A 4 36.62 -23.84 56.34
C GLN A 4 35.59 -24.00 55.22
N GLN A 5 34.61 -24.89 55.40
CA GLN A 5 33.50 -25.07 54.47
C GLN A 5 32.53 -23.89 54.48
N GLN A 6 32.24 -23.32 55.65
CA GLN A 6 31.45 -22.08 55.76
C GLN A 6 32.17 -20.88 55.12
N HIS A 7 33.48 -20.78 55.28
CA HIS A 7 34.25 -19.68 54.68
C HIS A 7 34.30 -19.77 53.15
N LEU A 8 34.44 -20.98 52.58
CA LEU A 8 34.36 -21.19 51.13
C LEU A 8 32.96 -20.90 50.56
N GLN A 9 31.88 -21.30 51.26
CA GLN A 9 30.51 -20.97 50.84
C GLN A 9 30.25 -19.46 50.85
N GLN A 10 30.78 -18.74 51.85
CA GLN A 10 30.63 -17.30 51.96
C GLN A 10 31.42 -16.57 50.87
N GLN A 11 32.62 -17.05 50.51
CA GLN A 11 33.42 -16.52 49.40
C GLN A 11 32.78 -16.72 48.01
N GLN A 12 32.01 -17.81 47.83
CA GLN A 12 31.30 -18.08 46.56
C GLN A 12 29.95 -17.36 46.45
N ALA A 13 29.32 -16.99 47.57
CA ALA A 13 28.03 -16.29 47.57
C ALA A 13 28.13 -14.81 47.18
N LEU A 14 29.22 -14.13 47.57
CA LEU A 14 29.43 -12.70 47.31
C LEU A 14 29.41 -12.32 45.81
N PRO A 15 30.10 -13.04 44.91
CA PRO A 15 30.06 -12.75 43.47
C PRO A 15 28.69 -13.00 42.83
N GLN A 16 27.96 -14.03 43.28
CA GLN A 16 26.61 -14.31 42.78
C GLN A 16 25.63 -13.21 43.16
N GLN A 17 25.75 -12.68 44.37
CA GLN A 17 24.90 -11.59 44.86
C GLN A 17 25.15 -10.28 44.10
N GLN A 18 26.41 -9.99 43.76
CA GLN A 18 26.77 -8.85 42.90
C GLN A 18 26.23 -9.00 41.48
N LEU A 19 26.34 -10.19 40.89
CA LEU A 19 25.81 -10.45 39.53
C LEU A 19 24.28 -10.27 39.48
N GLN A 20 23.58 -10.71 40.51
CA GLN A 20 22.14 -10.58 40.61
C GLN A 20 21.69 -9.12 40.81
N GLN A 21 22.43 -8.33 41.60
CA GLN A 21 22.21 -6.88 41.71
C GLN A 21 22.45 -6.16 40.38
N GLN A 22 23.48 -6.54 39.64
CA GLN A 22 23.80 -5.93 38.35
C GLN A 22 22.72 -6.23 37.29
N GLN A 23 22.18 -7.46 37.27
CA GLN A 23 21.04 -7.80 36.42
C GLN A 23 19.76 -7.04 36.80
N GLN A 24 19.48 -6.88 38.10
CA GLN A 24 18.34 -6.08 38.54
C GLN A 24 18.49 -4.60 38.18
N GLN A 25 19.69 -4.02 38.29
CA GLN A 25 19.95 -2.65 37.86
C GLN A 25 19.80 -2.48 36.34
N GLN A 26 20.26 -3.44 35.53
CA GLN A 26 20.03 -3.41 34.09
C GLN A 26 18.55 -3.52 33.72
N GLN A 27 17.79 -4.40 34.39
CA GLN A 27 16.34 -4.48 34.19
C GLN A 27 15.62 -3.19 34.61
N GLN A 28 16.00 -2.57 35.74
CA GLN A 28 15.43 -1.29 36.16
C GLN A 28 15.81 -0.16 35.20
N GLN A 29 17.03 -0.12 34.68
CA GLN A 29 17.42 0.86 33.66
C GLN A 29 16.66 0.65 32.35
N GLN A 30 16.44 -0.59 31.91
CA GLN A 30 15.60 -0.89 30.75
C GLN A 30 14.13 -0.49 30.99
N GLN A 31 13.57 -0.75 32.17
CA GLN A 31 12.22 -0.31 32.53
C GLN A 31 12.11 1.22 32.62
N GLN A 32 13.10 1.91 33.18
CA GLN A 32 13.13 3.38 33.23
C GLN A 32 13.32 3.99 31.84
N GLN A 33 14.12 3.38 30.96
CA GLN A 33 14.21 3.81 29.55
C GLN A 33 12.90 3.58 28.80
N GLN A 34 12.21 2.45 29.02
CA GLN A 34 10.87 2.23 28.48
C GLN A 34 9.87 3.27 29.02
N GLN A 35 9.90 3.60 30.32
CA GLN A 35 9.02 4.61 30.91
C GLN A 35 9.32 6.03 30.42
N LYS A 36 10.60 6.40 30.21
CA LYS A 36 10.97 7.71 29.64
C LYS A 36 10.53 7.89 28.19
N MET A 37 10.39 6.81 27.41
CA MET A 37 9.79 6.90 26.08
C MET A 37 8.27 7.13 26.11
N ILE A 38 7.62 7.01 27.27
CA ILE A 38 6.17 7.18 27.45
C ILE A 38 5.82 8.52 28.13
N GLN A 39 6.75 9.48 28.24
CA GLN A 39 6.36 10.88 28.47
C GLN A 39 5.95 11.50 27.13
N THR A 40 4.76 11.15 26.66
CA THR A 40 4.06 11.97 25.66
C THR A 40 3.75 13.31 26.33
N PRO A 41 4.05 14.46 25.70
CA PRO A 41 3.49 15.74 26.11
C PRO A 41 1.98 15.57 26.35
N ASP A 42 1.44 16.16 27.41
CA ASP A 42 0.00 16.14 27.64
C ASP A 42 -0.67 17.08 26.63
N PHE A 43 -1.16 16.50 25.54
CA PHE A 43 -1.77 17.22 24.43
C PHE A 43 -3.27 17.52 24.67
N GLY A 44 -3.83 17.12 25.81
CA GLY A 44 -5.25 17.28 26.08
C GLY A 44 -6.16 16.45 25.16
N PRO A 45 -7.50 16.59 25.28
CA PRO A 45 -8.46 15.76 24.56
C PRO A 45 -8.52 16.02 23.05
N ASP A 46 -8.05 17.18 22.60
CA ASP A 46 -8.00 17.59 21.19
C ASP A 46 -6.64 17.32 20.53
N SER A 47 -5.76 16.56 21.19
CA SER A 47 -4.42 16.23 20.68
C SER A 47 -3.59 17.48 20.35
N GLY A 48 -3.83 18.60 21.05
CA GLY A 48 -3.17 19.90 20.85
C GLY A 48 -3.66 20.69 19.64
N GLY A 49 -4.85 20.35 19.11
CA GLY A 49 -5.50 21.04 18.00
C GLY A 49 -4.90 20.75 16.62
N ARG A 50 -5.72 20.90 15.57
CA ARG A 50 -5.30 20.71 14.17
C ARG A 50 -4.47 21.90 13.65
N ILE A 51 -3.33 21.61 13.02
CA ILE A 51 -2.42 22.60 12.46
C ILE A 51 -2.80 22.90 11.00
N LYS A 52 -3.51 24.01 10.78
CA LYS A 52 -4.02 24.39 9.45
C LYS A 52 -2.90 24.66 8.44
N GLY A 53 -3.11 24.20 7.20
CA GLY A 53 -2.22 24.40 6.06
C GLY A 53 -1.01 23.45 6.03
N LEU A 54 -0.93 22.49 6.96
CA LEU A 54 0.14 21.51 7.02
C LEU A 54 -0.33 20.18 6.43
N THR A 55 0.40 19.66 5.44
CA THR A 55 0.20 18.32 4.91
C THR A 55 1.48 17.52 5.07
N ILE A 56 1.37 16.35 5.71
CA ILE A 56 2.48 15.39 5.84
C ILE A 56 2.08 14.12 5.09
N VAL A 57 3.00 13.62 4.26
CA VAL A 57 2.80 12.39 3.48
C VAL A 57 3.76 11.32 3.98
N LYS A 58 3.23 10.13 4.27
CA LYS A 58 4.01 8.94 4.67
C LYS A 58 3.80 7.82 3.65
N PRO A 59 4.79 7.55 2.79
CA PRO A 59 4.68 6.51 1.79
C PRO A 59 4.84 5.12 2.43
N ILE A 60 4.00 4.19 2.00
CA ILE A 60 3.98 2.80 2.46
C ILE A 60 3.97 1.86 1.25
N VAL A 61 4.37 0.61 1.50
CA VAL A 61 4.20 -0.51 0.60
C VAL A 61 3.31 -1.53 1.27
N PHE A 62 2.29 -1.99 0.56
CA PHE A 62 1.44 -3.09 1.02
C PHE A 62 1.29 -4.12 -0.09
N GLY A 63 0.99 -5.36 0.31
CA GLY A 63 0.76 -6.44 -0.63
C GLY A 63 1.10 -7.78 -0.05
N ASN A 64 1.28 -8.77 -0.91
CA ASN A 64 1.66 -10.10 -0.49
C ASN A 64 2.79 -10.70 -1.30
N ILE A 65 3.52 -11.59 -0.64
CA ILE A 65 4.32 -12.61 -1.30
C ILE A 65 3.62 -13.97 -1.18
N ALA A 66 3.85 -14.87 -2.14
CA ALA A 66 3.33 -16.23 -2.10
C ALA A 66 4.35 -17.23 -2.66
N ARG A 67 4.40 -18.40 -2.03
CA ARG A 67 5.27 -19.51 -2.41
C ARG A 67 4.44 -20.78 -2.56
N TYR A 68 4.48 -21.36 -3.75
CA TYR A 68 3.86 -22.65 -4.03
C TYR A 68 4.64 -23.77 -3.34
N PHE A 69 3.94 -24.73 -2.73
CA PHE A 69 4.56 -25.88 -2.08
C PHE A 69 5.12 -26.93 -3.06
N GLY A 70 4.88 -26.80 -4.36
CA GLY A 70 5.19 -27.83 -5.35
C GLY A 70 4.10 -28.90 -5.48
N LYS A 71 3.29 -29.08 -4.43
CA LYS A 71 2.15 -30.00 -4.40
C LYS A 71 1.04 -29.50 -3.50
N LYS A 72 -0.16 -30.02 -3.71
CA LYS A 72 -1.26 -29.89 -2.76
C LYS A 72 -0.92 -30.65 -1.48
N ARG A 73 -1.05 -30.01 -0.32
CA ARG A 73 -0.90 -30.65 1.00
C ARG A 73 -2.09 -31.59 1.25
N GLU A 74 -1.82 -32.78 1.79
CA GLU A 74 -2.85 -33.81 1.96
C GLU A 74 -3.84 -33.51 3.09
N GLU A 75 -3.38 -32.86 4.16
CA GLU A 75 -4.17 -32.59 5.38
C GLU A 75 -5.30 -31.57 5.17
N ASP A 76 -4.99 -30.43 4.54
CA ASP A 76 -5.88 -29.27 4.41
C ASP A 76 -6.16 -28.87 2.95
N GLY A 77 -5.48 -29.52 2.00
CA GLY A 77 -5.58 -29.18 0.58
C GLY A 77 -4.91 -27.87 0.18
N HIS A 78 -4.12 -27.24 1.06
CA HIS A 78 -3.45 -25.98 0.77
C HIS A 78 -2.32 -26.18 -0.24
N THR A 79 -2.09 -25.16 -1.07
CA THR A 79 -1.11 -25.20 -2.16
C THR A 79 -0.02 -24.16 -2.00
N HIS A 80 -0.31 -23.06 -1.30
CA HIS A 80 0.61 -21.95 -1.11
C HIS A 80 0.77 -21.61 0.37
N GLU A 81 1.94 -21.12 0.71
CA GLU A 81 2.15 -20.21 1.84
C GLU A 81 2.19 -18.80 1.29
N TRP A 82 1.58 -17.86 2.00
CA TRP A 82 1.55 -16.46 1.61
C TRP A 82 1.74 -15.57 2.83
N THR A 83 2.35 -14.41 2.62
CA THR A 83 2.53 -13.39 3.65
C THR A 83 1.99 -12.08 3.13
N ILE A 84 0.95 -11.55 3.77
CA ILE A 84 0.43 -10.19 3.55
C ILE A 84 1.13 -9.23 4.51
N TYR A 85 1.46 -8.02 4.06
CA TYR A 85 2.16 -7.05 4.89
C TYR A 85 1.82 -5.59 4.55
N VAL A 86 2.13 -4.73 5.51
CA VAL A 86 2.31 -3.29 5.33
C VAL A 86 3.68 -2.92 5.89
N LYS A 87 4.51 -2.25 5.09
CA LYS A 87 5.83 -1.76 5.47
C LYS A 87 5.99 -0.31 5.00
N PRO A 88 6.83 0.51 5.64
CA PRO A 88 7.11 1.84 5.11
C PRO A 88 7.79 1.73 3.76
N TYR A 89 7.63 2.73 2.89
CA TYR A 89 8.44 2.81 1.68
C TYR A 89 9.88 3.28 1.99
N ASN A 90 10.01 4.20 2.94
CA ASN A 90 11.30 4.69 3.42
C ASN A 90 11.79 3.85 4.61
N ASN A 91 13.08 3.87 4.92
CA ASN A 91 13.61 3.21 6.12
C ASN A 91 13.25 4.01 7.39
N GLU A 92 12.00 3.93 7.85
CA GLU A 92 11.50 4.63 9.03
C GLU A 92 10.62 3.74 9.93
N ASP A 93 10.70 3.94 11.23
CA ASP A 93 9.86 3.24 12.20
C ASP A 93 8.43 3.80 12.21
N VAL A 94 7.54 3.14 11.46
CA VAL A 94 6.12 3.53 11.36
C VAL A 94 5.34 3.30 12.65
N SER A 95 5.85 2.51 13.60
CA SER A 95 5.17 2.24 14.87
C SER A 95 5.05 3.49 15.76
N THR A 96 5.82 4.53 15.43
CA THR A 96 5.75 5.86 16.05
C THR A 96 4.41 6.55 15.81
N TYR A 97 3.78 6.37 14.65
CA TYR A 97 2.50 6.99 14.30
C TYR A 97 1.37 5.96 14.04
N ILE A 98 1.71 4.72 13.71
CA ILE A 98 0.75 3.61 13.57
C ILE A 98 0.57 2.91 14.92
N LYS A 99 -0.67 2.91 15.42
CA LYS A 99 -1.06 2.21 16.65
C LYS A 99 -1.26 0.72 16.44
N LYS A 100 -1.94 0.36 15.36
CA LYS A 100 -2.21 -1.03 15.00
C LYS A 100 -2.69 -1.16 13.56
N ILE A 101 -2.49 -2.34 12.99
CA ILE A 101 -3.02 -2.73 11.68
C ILE A 101 -3.91 -3.95 11.86
N HIS A 102 -5.11 -3.87 11.28
CA HIS A 102 -6.04 -4.99 11.20
C HIS A 102 -5.97 -5.59 9.80
N PHE A 103 -5.74 -6.89 9.71
CA PHE A 103 -5.94 -7.67 8.48
C PHE A 103 -7.19 -8.50 8.64
N LYS A 104 -8.23 -8.20 7.86
CA LYS A 104 -9.44 -9.02 7.78
C LYS A 104 -9.30 -9.98 6.61
N LEU A 105 -9.09 -11.25 6.95
CA LEU A 105 -9.03 -12.37 6.02
C LEU A 105 -10.44 -12.85 5.66
N HIS A 106 -10.52 -13.79 4.72
CA HIS A 106 -11.74 -14.51 4.39
C HIS A 106 -12.30 -15.26 5.62
N GLU A 107 -13.62 -15.38 5.70
CA GLU A 107 -14.34 -15.97 6.85
C GLU A 107 -14.01 -17.45 7.12
N SER A 108 -13.46 -18.14 6.13
CA SER A 108 -12.99 -19.52 6.28
C SER A 108 -11.75 -19.64 7.17
N TYR A 109 -11.01 -18.55 7.43
CA TYR A 109 -9.83 -18.60 8.29
C TYR A 109 -10.21 -18.46 9.76
N PRO A 110 -9.63 -19.29 10.65
CA PRO A 110 -9.78 -19.08 12.09
C PRO A 110 -9.17 -17.73 12.48
N ASN A 111 -9.87 -17.01 13.35
CA ASN A 111 -9.49 -15.66 13.75
C ASN A 111 -9.26 -14.75 12.54
N GLN A 112 -10.21 -14.69 11.60
CA GLN A 112 -10.07 -13.92 10.35
C GLN A 112 -9.66 -12.45 10.56
N ASN A 113 -9.96 -11.86 11.72
CA ASN A 113 -9.52 -10.51 12.09
C ASN A 113 -8.19 -10.58 12.84
N ARG A 114 -7.08 -10.43 12.13
CA ARG A 114 -5.73 -10.39 12.72
C ARG A 114 -5.38 -8.95 13.08
N VAL A 115 -4.95 -8.71 14.32
CA VAL A 115 -4.62 -7.36 14.82
C VAL A 115 -3.17 -7.34 15.26
N LEU A 116 -2.36 -6.51 14.60
CA LEU A 116 -0.95 -6.34 14.90
C LEU A 116 -0.71 -4.95 15.47
N THR A 117 -0.07 -4.88 16.64
CA THR A 117 0.23 -3.63 17.35
C THR A 117 1.70 -3.24 17.27
N LYS A 118 2.55 -4.11 16.72
CA LYS A 118 4.00 -3.92 16.62
C LYS A 118 4.51 -4.41 15.25
N PRO A 119 5.58 -3.80 14.71
CA PRO A 119 6.23 -4.28 13.51
C PRO A 119 6.99 -5.60 13.77
N PRO A 120 7.24 -6.43 12.74
CA PRO A 120 6.76 -6.28 11.35
C PRO A 120 5.24 -6.47 11.27
N TYR A 121 4.57 -5.63 10.48
CA TYR A 121 3.11 -5.70 10.30
C TYR A 121 2.77 -6.67 9.17
N GLU A 122 2.94 -7.96 9.45
CA GLU A 122 2.75 -9.03 8.47
C GLU A 122 1.99 -10.23 9.05
N VAL A 123 1.21 -10.90 8.20
CA VAL A 123 0.52 -12.14 8.54
C VAL A 123 0.89 -13.19 7.53
N THR A 124 1.48 -14.28 8.02
CA THR A 124 1.75 -15.47 7.21
C THR A 124 0.67 -16.52 7.46
N GLU A 125 0.17 -17.09 6.37
CA GLU A 125 -0.86 -18.12 6.36
C GLU A 125 -0.65 -19.06 5.17
N THR A 126 -1.45 -20.13 5.13
CA THR A 126 -1.45 -21.06 4.01
C THR A 126 -2.85 -21.16 3.40
N GLY A 127 -2.93 -21.44 2.10
CA GLY A 127 -4.20 -21.50 1.40
C GLY A 127 -4.08 -21.95 -0.04
N TRP A 128 -5.20 -21.93 -0.75
CA TRP A 128 -5.29 -22.36 -2.14
C TRP A 128 -6.02 -21.37 -3.06
N GLY A 129 -6.73 -20.39 -2.50
CA GLY A 129 -7.54 -19.43 -3.24
C GLY A 129 -7.07 -17.99 -3.08
N GLU A 130 -7.32 -17.18 -4.10
CA GLU A 130 -7.18 -15.73 -4.08
C GLU A 130 -8.46 -15.09 -3.53
N PHE A 131 -8.33 -14.09 -2.66
CA PHE A 131 -9.47 -13.38 -2.07
C PHE A 131 -9.05 -11.97 -1.65
N GLU A 132 -10.03 -11.10 -1.40
CA GLU A 132 -9.77 -9.75 -0.88
C GLU A 132 -9.44 -9.77 0.61
N ILE A 133 -8.30 -9.19 0.97
CA ILE A 133 -7.90 -8.89 2.35
C ILE A 133 -8.16 -7.40 2.60
N VAL A 134 -8.92 -7.09 3.64
CA VAL A 134 -9.12 -5.70 4.08
C VAL A 134 -8.05 -5.34 5.11
N ILE A 135 -7.22 -4.36 4.79
CA ILE A 135 -6.16 -3.85 5.64
C ILE A 135 -6.63 -2.52 6.24
N LYS A 136 -6.75 -2.43 7.56
CA LYS A 136 -7.17 -1.21 8.25
C LYS A 136 -6.11 -0.71 9.21
N ILE A 137 -5.55 0.46 8.92
CA ILE A 137 -4.45 1.09 9.65
C ILE A 137 -5.05 2.10 10.63
N PHE A 138 -4.72 1.96 11.91
CA PHE A 138 -5.13 2.87 12.97
C PHE A 138 -3.92 3.65 13.49
N PHE A 139 -4.12 4.93 13.76
CA PHE A 139 -3.08 5.82 14.25
C PHE A 139 -3.11 5.96 15.77
N HIS A 140 -2.00 6.41 16.36
CA HIS A 140 -1.93 6.67 17.80
C HIS A 140 -2.82 7.83 18.22
N ASP A 141 -2.90 8.87 17.38
CA ASP A 141 -3.89 9.93 17.56
C ASP A 141 -5.29 9.40 17.19
N PRO A 142 -6.22 9.26 18.15
CA PRO A 142 -7.57 8.78 17.87
C PRO A 142 -8.39 9.77 17.03
N ASN A 143 -7.97 11.03 16.94
CA ASN A 143 -8.60 12.05 16.11
C ASN A 143 -8.26 11.93 14.63
N GLU A 144 -7.30 11.07 14.27
CA GLU A 144 -7.02 10.72 12.88
C GLU A 144 -7.81 9.49 12.42
N ARG A 145 -8.45 9.66 11.27
CA ARG A 145 -9.33 8.64 10.70
C ARG A 145 -8.50 7.42 10.27
N PRO A 146 -8.90 6.18 10.62
CA PRO A 146 -8.24 4.99 10.11
C PRO A 146 -8.28 4.89 8.59
N VAL A 147 -7.17 4.49 7.98
CA VAL A 147 -7.07 4.22 6.54
C VAL A 147 -7.45 2.78 6.27
N THR A 148 -8.23 2.54 5.21
CA THR A 148 -8.67 1.20 4.80
C THR A 148 -8.20 0.95 3.38
N ILE A 149 -7.50 -0.15 3.17
CA ILE A 149 -6.92 -0.60 1.90
C ILE A 149 -7.50 -1.99 1.59
N TYR A 150 -7.81 -2.23 0.32
CA TYR A 150 -8.34 -3.50 -0.17
C TYR A 150 -7.28 -4.14 -1.06
N HIS A 151 -6.79 -5.32 -0.68
CA HIS A 151 -5.77 -6.04 -1.42
C HIS A 151 -6.29 -7.40 -1.87
N ILE A 152 -6.26 -7.68 -3.18
CA ILE A 152 -6.54 -9.02 -3.67
C ILE A 152 -5.29 -9.88 -3.48
N LEU A 153 -5.36 -10.86 -2.58
CA LEU A 153 -4.29 -11.83 -2.37
C LEU A 153 -3.98 -12.54 -3.69
N LYS A 154 -2.73 -12.45 -4.15
CA LYS A 154 -2.26 -13.13 -5.35
C LYS A 154 -1.45 -14.36 -5.01
N LEU A 155 -1.81 -15.50 -5.61
CA LEU A 155 -1.13 -16.78 -5.48
C LEU A 155 -0.58 -17.26 -6.82
N PHE A 156 -1.27 -16.93 -7.92
CA PHE A 156 -0.95 -17.44 -9.25
C PHE A 156 -0.38 -16.35 -10.17
N GLN A 157 0.63 -16.71 -10.95
CA GLN A 157 1.15 -15.82 -12.00
C GLN A 157 0.13 -15.73 -13.13
N SER A 158 -0.33 -14.52 -13.43
CA SER A 158 -1.15 -14.25 -14.61
C SER A 158 -0.22 -13.95 -15.78
N GLY A 159 -0.22 -14.80 -16.82
CA GLY A 159 0.52 -14.52 -18.05
C GLY A 159 -0.08 -13.33 -18.82
N PRO A 160 0.62 -12.78 -19.83
CA PRO A 160 0.04 -11.81 -20.74
C PRO A 160 -1.22 -12.42 -21.39
N GLY A 161 -2.40 -11.89 -21.07
CA GLY A 161 -3.69 -12.43 -21.55
C GLY A 161 -4.57 -13.11 -20.49
N GLY A 162 -4.18 -13.12 -19.21
CA GLY A 162 -5.06 -13.57 -18.11
C GLY A 162 -5.20 -15.08 -17.99
N THR A 163 -4.43 -15.86 -18.74
CA THR A 163 -4.32 -17.30 -18.54
C THR A 163 -3.32 -17.59 -17.41
N PRO A 164 -3.68 -18.43 -16.43
CA PRO A 164 -2.73 -18.87 -15.42
C PRO A 164 -1.62 -19.69 -16.10
N SER A 165 -0.40 -19.16 -16.12
CA SER A 165 0.78 -19.91 -16.56
C SER A 165 1.20 -20.81 -15.39
N VAL A 166 1.17 -22.12 -15.63
CA VAL A 166 1.66 -23.16 -14.71
C VAL A 166 2.93 -23.75 -15.33
N ALA A 167 3.84 -22.90 -15.83
CA ALA A 167 5.09 -23.41 -16.37
C ALA A 167 5.94 -23.93 -15.20
N PRO A 168 6.53 -25.14 -15.27
CA PRO A 168 7.26 -25.73 -14.14
C PRO A 168 8.43 -24.89 -13.60
N ASN A 169 8.97 -23.96 -14.39
CA ASN A 169 10.04 -23.05 -13.98
C ASN A 169 9.55 -21.81 -13.21
N ASP A 170 8.24 -21.50 -13.26
CA ASP A 170 7.66 -20.29 -12.64
C ASP A 170 7.63 -20.37 -11.11
N TYR A 171 7.75 -21.58 -10.53
CA TYR A 171 7.66 -21.84 -9.09
C TYR A 171 8.97 -21.67 -8.31
N LYS A 172 10.08 -21.33 -8.99
CA LYS A 172 11.38 -21.12 -8.33
C LYS A 172 11.50 -19.78 -7.62
N LYS A 173 10.75 -18.76 -8.05
CA LYS A 173 10.72 -17.43 -7.44
C LYS A 173 9.39 -17.24 -6.70
N PRO A 174 9.37 -16.67 -5.48
CA PRO A 174 8.12 -16.29 -4.85
C PRO A 174 7.36 -15.31 -5.75
N LEU A 175 6.04 -15.47 -5.83
CA LEU A 175 5.18 -14.47 -6.44
C LEU A 175 5.13 -13.26 -5.52
N VAL A 176 5.26 -12.06 -6.09
CA VAL A 176 5.21 -10.80 -5.37
C VAL A 176 4.11 -9.95 -6.01
N SER A 177 3.16 -9.50 -5.18
CA SER A 177 2.14 -8.54 -5.57
C SER A 177 2.11 -7.41 -4.57
N GLU A 178 2.89 -6.36 -4.83
CA GLU A 178 3.01 -5.18 -3.99
C GLU A 178 2.54 -3.90 -4.70
N PHE A 179 2.08 -2.96 -3.89
CA PHE A 179 1.57 -1.67 -4.29
C PHE A 179 2.15 -0.58 -3.39
N TYR A 180 2.45 0.57 -4.01
CA TYR A 180 2.84 1.79 -3.33
C TYR A 180 1.58 2.58 -2.98
N GLU A 181 1.55 3.15 -1.79
CA GLU A 181 0.45 4.02 -1.32
C GLU A 181 0.99 5.15 -0.43
N GLU A 182 0.27 6.26 -0.37
CA GLU A 182 0.61 7.44 0.42
C GLU A 182 -0.41 7.69 1.52
N LEU A 183 0.02 7.63 2.78
CA LEU A 183 -0.79 8.07 3.90
C LEU A 183 -0.70 9.60 4.01
N ILE A 184 -1.80 10.28 3.67
CA ILE A 184 -1.89 11.74 3.67
C ILE A 184 -2.51 12.22 4.98
N PHE A 185 -1.76 12.99 5.74
CA PHE A 185 -2.20 13.65 6.97
C PHE A 185 -2.38 15.13 6.69
N GLN A 186 -3.62 15.52 6.39
CA GLN A 186 -4.00 16.91 6.15
C GLN A 186 -4.44 17.56 7.47
N ASP A 187 -3.84 18.72 7.76
CA ASP A 187 -4.03 19.47 9.00
C ASP A 187 -3.92 18.57 10.25
N PRO A 188 -2.78 17.86 10.44
CA PRO A 188 -2.63 16.93 11.55
C PRO A 188 -2.68 17.66 12.90
N SER A 189 -3.05 16.94 13.96
CA SER A 189 -2.96 17.49 15.31
C SER A 189 -1.50 17.78 15.72
N ALA A 190 -1.29 18.59 16.75
CA ALA A 190 0.06 18.82 17.29
C ALA A 190 0.74 17.51 17.75
N MET A 191 -0.02 16.62 18.39
CA MET A 191 0.43 15.28 18.75
C MET A 191 0.83 14.48 17.51
N MET A 192 -0.07 14.39 16.52
CA MET A 192 0.17 13.58 15.33
C MET A 192 1.35 14.11 14.52
N ARG A 193 1.48 15.44 14.38
CA ARG A 193 2.66 16.07 13.79
C ARG A 193 3.93 15.57 14.48
N GLN A 194 3.98 15.60 15.82
CA GLN A 194 5.17 15.16 16.55
C GLN A 194 5.50 13.69 16.27
N LEU A 195 4.49 12.81 16.24
CA LEU A 195 4.67 11.40 15.93
C LEU A 195 5.16 11.17 14.49
N LEU A 196 4.65 11.95 13.54
CA LEU A 196 5.02 11.87 12.13
C LEU A 196 6.42 12.41 11.85
N THR A 197 6.92 13.37 12.62
CA THR A 197 8.25 13.99 12.41
C THR A 197 9.36 13.30 13.17
N ASN A 198 9.07 12.69 14.32
CA ASN A 198 10.07 12.11 15.21
C ASN A 198 10.30 10.61 14.95
N THR A 199 10.35 10.22 13.67
CA THR A 199 10.60 8.83 13.27
C THR A 199 12.10 8.52 13.32
N ARG A 200 12.45 7.27 13.64
CA ARG A 200 13.83 6.76 13.63
C ARG A 200 14.01 5.82 12.44
N GLN A 201 15.25 5.60 12.02
CA GLN A 201 15.54 4.55 11.03
C GLN A 201 15.26 3.17 11.61
N LEU A 202 14.71 2.28 10.79
CA LEU A 202 14.28 0.94 11.19
C LEU A 202 15.47 -0.04 11.14
N THR A 203 16.32 0.08 10.13
CA THR A 203 17.54 -0.71 9.96
C THR A 203 18.77 0.18 9.73
N LEU A 204 19.97 -0.33 10.06
CA LEU A 204 21.25 0.35 9.78
C LEU A 204 21.78 0.07 8.36
N GLY A 205 21.19 -0.88 7.63
CA GLY A 205 21.64 -1.34 6.32
C GLY A 205 20.75 -0.85 5.17
N GLU A 206 21.00 -1.38 3.97
CA GLU A 206 20.16 -1.11 2.80
C GLU A 206 18.71 -1.56 3.06
N TYR A 207 17.78 -0.70 2.67
CA TYR A 207 16.35 -0.93 2.77
C TYR A 207 15.77 -0.99 1.36
N SER A 208 15.35 -2.18 0.94
CA SER A 208 14.85 -2.43 -0.41
C SER A 208 13.49 -3.12 -0.38
N HIS A 209 12.80 -3.03 -1.52
CA HIS A 209 11.51 -3.67 -1.76
C HIS A 209 11.66 -4.76 -2.81
N ASP A 210 10.80 -5.78 -2.78
CA ASP A 210 10.79 -6.82 -3.81
C ASP A 210 10.41 -6.25 -5.19
N THR A 211 9.60 -5.19 -5.19
CA THR A 211 9.22 -4.41 -6.37
C THR A 211 10.07 -3.14 -6.51
N ASP A 212 10.69 -2.95 -7.68
CA ASP A 212 11.30 -1.68 -8.05
C ASP A 212 10.21 -0.67 -8.47
N PHE A 213 9.77 0.14 -7.52
CA PHE A 213 8.73 1.13 -7.74
C PHE A 213 9.17 2.29 -8.64
N GLU A 214 10.46 2.64 -8.65
CA GLU A 214 10.96 3.73 -9.51
C GLU A 214 11.03 3.28 -10.97
N GLU A 215 11.50 2.06 -11.23
CA GLU A 215 11.46 1.48 -12.59
C GLU A 215 10.01 1.34 -13.07
N LYS A 216 9.10 0.85 -12.21
CA LYS A 216 7.67 0.72 -12.54
C LYS A 216 7.05 2.07 -12.88
N LYS A 217 7.32 3.10 -12.08
CA LYS A 217 6.88 4.49 -12.31
C LYS A 217 7.40 5.02 -13.64
N GLU A 218 8.69 4.84 -13.94
CA GLU A 218 9.27 5.30 -15.20
C GLU A 218 8.62 4.62 -16.42
N LYS A 219 8.47 3.29 -16.38
CA LYS A 219 7.79 2.52 -17.43
C LYS A 219 6.34 2.97 -17.62
N THR A 220 5.58 3.09 -16.53
CA THR A 220 4.19 3.55 -16.57
C THR A 220 4.08 4.96 -17.14
N LEU A 221 4.97 5.88 -16.74
CA LEU A 221 4.98 7.24 -17.23
C LEU A 221 5.25 7.31 -18.74
N LYS A 222 6.23 6.54 -19.24
CA LYS A 222 6.52 6.43 -20.67
C LYS A 222 5.30 5.95 -21.46
N VAL A 223 4.62 4.91 -20.96
CA VAL A 223 3.39 4.40 -21.58
C VAL A 223 2.31 5.48 -21.59
N LEU A 224 2.08 6.18 -20.47
CA LEU A 224 1.06 7.21 -20.35
C LEU A 224 1.31 8.36 -21.33
N ILE A 225 2.55 8.85 -21.43
CA ILE A 225 2.93 9.91 -22.37
C ILE A 225 2.64 9.47 -23.81
N SER A 226 3.10 8.27 -24.19
CA SER A 226 2.88 7.76 -25.55
C SER A 226 1.39 7.56 -25.87
N SER A 227 0.58 7.13 -24.90
CA SER A 227 -0.86 6.99 -25.05
C SER A 227 -1.55 8.35 -25.17
N LYS A 228 -1.12 9.33 -24.37
CA LYS A 228 -1.66 10.70 -24.43
C LYS A 228 -1.39 11.34 -25.79
N GLU A 229 -0.20 11.14 -26.35
CA GLU A 229 0.16 11.63 -27.70
C GLU A 229 -0.74 11.01 -28.77
N LYS A 230 -0.91 9.67 -28.75
CA LYS A 230 -1.81 8.96 -29.68
C LYS A 230 -3.24 9.49 -29.62
N ILE A 231 -3.79 9.63 -28.42
CA ILE A 231 -5.14 10.17 -28.20
C ILE A 231 -5.23 11.61 -28.70
N SER A 232 -4.22 12.42 -28.45
CA SER A 232 -4.20 13.82 -28.89
C SER A 232 -4.22 13.93 -30.42
N THR A 233 -3.43 13.12 -31.12
CA THR A 233 -3.43 13.03 -32.58
C THR A 233 -4.79 12.59 -33.11
N GLU A 234 -5.37 11.52 -32.55
CA GLU A 234 -6.68 11.02 -32.98
C GLU A 234 -7.79 12.07 -32.77
N ILE A 235 -7.76 12.81 -31.66
CA ILE A 235 -8.69 13.93 -31.42
C ILE A 235 -8.54 15.02 -32.48
N LEU A 236 -7.31 15.35 -32.89
CA LEU A 236 -7.06 16.35 -33.93
C LEU A 236 -7.63 15.89 -35.28
N ASP A 237 -7.34 14.66 -35.69
CA ASP A 237 -7.84 14.08 -36.93
C ASP A 237 -9.38 14.06 -36.97
N LEU A 238 -10.02 13.68 -35.86
CA LEU A 238 -11.48 13.68 -35.76
C LEU A 238 -12.05 15.10 -35.81
N ARG A 239 -11.40 16.09 -35.18
CA ARG A 239 -11.82 17.50 -35.28
C ARG A 239 -11.73 18.02 -36.71
N GLU A 240 -10.68 17.66 -37.44
CA GLU A 240 -10.52 18.06 -38.84
C GLU A 240 -11.59 17.42 -39.72
N LYS A 241 -11.85 16.11 -39.56
CA LYS A 241 -12.93 15.41 -40.27
C LYS A 241 -14.30 16.02 -39.99
N ILE A 242 -14.59 16.39 -38.73
CA ILE A 242 -15.83 17.08 -38.36
C ILE A 242 -15.93 18.44 -39.05
N LYS A 243 -14.84 19.20 -39.11
CA LYS A 243 -14.81 20.50 -39.81
C LYS A 243 -15.11 20.32 -41.30
N LEU A 244 -14.40 19.42 -41.97
CA LEU A 244 -14.62 19.09 -43.39
C LEU A 244 -16.06 18.65 -43.68
N ALA A 245 -16.64 17.80 -42.83
CA ALA A 245 -18.02 17.36 -42.97
C ALA A 245 -19.00 18.54 -42.83
N LYS A 246 -18.79 19.43 -41.85
CA LYS A 246 -19.62 20.64 -41.67
C LYS A 246 -19.55 21.58 -42.87
N ASP A 247 -18.34 21.85 -43.36
CA ASP A 247 -18.12 22.70 -44.53
C ASP A 247 -18.77 22.10 -45.79
N THR A 248 -18.71 20.77 -45.93
CA THR A 248 -19.35 20.04 -47.04
C THR A 248 -20.88 20.10 -46.96
N ILE A 249 -21.45 19.92 -45.77
CA ILE A 249 -22.90 20.06 -45.53
C ILE A 249 -23.36 21.48 -45.84
N ALA A 250 -22.58 22.50 -45.48
CA ALA A 250 -22.91 23.90 -45.80
C ALA A 250 -22.97 24.14 -47.31
N LYS A 251 -21.96 23.68 -48.07
CA LYS A 251 -21.94 23.78 -49.53
C LYS A 251 -23.14 23.11 -50.19
N PHE A 252 -23.49 21.89 -49.78
CA PHE A 252 -24.65 21.20 -50.33
C PHE A 252 -25.97 21.90 -49.99
N LYS A 253 -26.11 22.48 -48.79
CA LYS A 253 -27.29 23.29 -48.45
C LYS A 253 -27.42 24.53 -49.34
N ASP A 254 -26.31 25.21 -49.62
CA ASP A 254 -26.30 26.37 -50.52
C ASP A 254 -26.68 25.99 -51.95
N GLU A 255 -26.17 24.86 -52.46
CA GLU A 255 -26.55 24.35 -53.79
C GLU A 255 -28.03 23.97 -53.88
N ILE A 256 -28.56 23.23 -52.89
CA ILE A 256 -29.98 22.88 -52.84
C ILE A 256 -30.86 24.13 -52.85
N SER A 257 -30.46 25.16 -52.10
CA SER A 257 -31.20 26.43 -52.03
C SER A 257 -31.23 27.16 -53.38
N LYS A 258 -30.16 27.09 -54.18
CA LYS A 258 -30.12 27.67 -55.53
C LYS A 258 -31.04 26.95 -56.49
N VAL A 259 -31.10 25.62 -56.43
CA VAL A 259 -31.93 24.79 -57.32
C VAL A 259 -33.42 24.93 -56.98
N GLN A 260 -33.79 25.14 -55.71
CA GLN A 260 -35.18 25.34 -55.29
C GLN A 260 -35.76 26.72 -55.64
N VAL A 261 -34.93 27.68 -56.07
CA VAL A 261 -35.34 29.06 -56.39
C VAL A 261 -35.58 29.28 -57.89
N GLU A 262 -35.24 28.32 -58.75
CA GLU A 262 -35.63 28.33 -60.17
C GLU A 262 -37.14 28.03 -60.31
N PRO A 263 -38.00 28.98 -60.74
CA PRO A 263 -39.40 28.69 -60.96
C PRO A 263 -39.54 27.78 -62.17
N SER A 264 -40.24 26.66 -62.02
CA SER A 264 -40.70 25.83 -63.12
C SER A 264 -41.76 26.60 -63.94
N SER A 265 -41.34 27.55 -64.77
CA SER A 265 -42.18 28.13 -65.83
C SER A 265 -42.07 27.26 -67.07
N VAL A 266 -42.72 26.10 -67.06
CA VAL A 266 -43.10 25.44 -68.31
C VAL A 266 -44.52 25.88 -68.60
N ASP A 267 -44.65 26.93 -69.40
CA ASP A 267 -45.93 27.36 -69.94
C ASP A 267 -46.35 26.37 -71.04
N ILE A 268 -47.42 25.60 -70.80
CA ILE A 268 -47.93 24.56 -71.71
C ILE A 268 -49.02 25.14 -72.64
N SER A 269 -49.25 26.46 -72.68
CA SER A 269 -50.34 27.04 -73.47
C SER A 269 -50.08 27.24 -74.96
N ALA A 270 -49.02 26.66 -75.56
CA ALA A 270 -48.65 26.87 -76.97
C ALA A 270 -48.79 25.62 -77.88
N LEU A 271 -49.53 24.58 -77.46
CA LEU A 271 -49.86 23.42 -78.29
C LEU A 271 -51.38 23.29 -78.45
N VAL A 272 -51.96 24.19 -79.24
CA VAL A 272 -53.27 24.04 -79.92
C VAL A 272 -53.14 24.55 -81.34
#